data_AF-A0A0C2XAM2-F1
#
_entry.id   AF-A0A0C2XAM2-F1
#
_cell.length_a   1.000
_cell.length_b   1.000
_cell.length_c   1.000
_cell.angle_alpha   90.00
_cell.angle_beta   90.00
_cell.angle_gamma   90.00
#
_symmetry.space_group_name_H-M   'P 1'
#
loop_
_entity.id
_entity.type
_entity.pdbx_description
1 polymer ?
#
loop_
_entity_poly.entity_id
_entity_poly.type
_entity_poly.pdbx_seq_one_letter_code
_entity_poly.pdbx_strand_id
1 'polypeptide(L)'
;MSFIRGAFLLVTCIGSIAIGIWQGHAILFSPQLNPVYGPNPTLFALLVLAQSMLQVFWLWKIYLRESALAGEAEHLPEAKVEEVNNSGRYNAELLFSPILVIEYICLIAWHFSWRKENFIRCEIISMFNTAMHLFAVYWLFPQTCDSAMVSEGTARTRLLSRTSTGIAFLYLWKVWGVIDEAIAPAISQRLQTGIVFILLTISSGPEPTLGLCLLCNLIVMILGPCQIPEWRKTFICISTAIAVVIVLDYFMNGRRQGVMLGESSEESVEESHALVEFRVPATQ
;
A
#
# COMPACT_ATOMS: atom_id res chain seq x y z
N MET A 1 -14.56 5.53 26.74
CA MET A 1 -13.49 5.20 25.77
C MET A 1 -13.72 5.78 24.37
N SER A 2 -14.96 5.85 23.85
CA SER A 2 -15.25 6.39 22.51
C SER A 2 -14.71 7.80 22.25
N PHE A 3 -14.90 8.74 23.19
CA PHE A 3 -14.39 10.12 23.05
C PHE A 3 -12.87 10.22 22.86
N ILE A 4 -12.10 9.40 23.59
CA ILE A 4 -10.63 9.39 23.51
C ILE A 4 -10.17 8.89 22.13
N ARG A 5 -10.84 7.87 21.58
CA ARG A 5 -10.54 7.34 20.23
C ARG A 5 -10.88 8.35 19.15
N GLY A 6 -12.04 8.99 19.22
CA GLY A 6 -12.43 10.04 18.28
C GLY A 6 -11.46 11.22 18.28
N ALA A 7 -11.02 11.68 19.46
CA ALA A 7 -10.01 12.73 19.57
C ALA A 7 -8.65 12.29 18.97
N PHE A 8 -8.23 11.06 19.22
CA PHE A 8 -7.00 10.51 18.64
C PHE A 8 -7.05 10.43 17.11
N LEU A 9 -8.16 9.98 16.52
CA LEU A 9 -8.37 9.93 15.06
C LEU A 9 -8.36 11.34 14.45
N LEU A 10 -8.97 12.32 15.12
CA LEU A 10 -8.96 13.70 14.65
C LEU A 10 -7.53 14.29 14.66
N VAL A 11 -6.78 14.09 15.75
CA VAL A 11 -5.41 14.58 15.87
C VAL A 11 -4.50 13.94 14.82
N THR A 12 -4.65 12.64 14.56
CA THR A 12 -3.88 11.93 13.53
C THR A 12 -4.25 12.39 12.11
N CYS A 13 -5.53 12.68 11.83
CA CYS A 13 -5.96 13.30 10.57
C CYS A 13 -5.30 14.66 10.35
N ILE A 14 -5.38 15.56 11.33
CA ILE A 14 -4.80 16.91 11.22
C ILE A 14 -3.28 16.81 11.07
N GLY A 15 -2.64 15.95 11.86
CA GLY A 15 -1.21 15.67 11.78
C GLY A 15 -0.78 15.16 10.41
N SER A 16 -1.53 14.22 9.82
CA SER A 16 -1.27 13.68 8.48
C SER A 16 -1.28 14.76 7.40
N ILE A 17 -2.31 15.62 7.40
CA ILE A 17 -2.42 16.73 6.43
C ILE A 17 -1.26 17.71 6.60
N ALA A 18 -0.99 18.13 7.84
CA ALA A 18 0.07 19.09 8.13
C ALA A 18 1.45 18.55 7.70
N ILE A 19 1.73 17.28 8.02
CA ILE A 19 2.99 16.61 7.64
C ILE A 19 3.07 16.46 6.13
N GLY A 20 2.01 16.03 5.45
CA GLY A 20 2.00 15.86 3.99
C GLY A 20 2.25 17.16 3.23
N ILE A 21 1.59 18.26 3.64
CA ILE A 21 1.83 19.60 3.07
C ILE A 21 3.26 20.05 3.34
N TRP A 22 3.72 19.92 4.58
CA TRP A 22 5.08 20.30 4.96
C TRP A 22 6.14 19.51 4.18
N GLN A 23 5.94 18.21 4.00
CA GLN A 23 6.82 17.35 3.21
C GLN A 23 6.82 17.71 1.73
N GLY A 24 5.65 17.91 1.12
CA GLY A 24 5.54 18.33 -0.28
C GLY A 24 6.27 19.64 -0.52
N HIS A 25 6.06 20.62 0.38
CA HIS A 25 6.82 21.86 0.37
C HIS A 25 8.32 21.62 0.53
N ALA A 26 8.73 20.83 1.51
CA ALA A 26 10.14 20.58 1.75
C ALA A 26 10.84 19.82 0.61
N ILE A 27 10.14 18.93 -0.11
CA ILE A 27 10.66 18.24 -1.31
C ILE A 27 10.86 19.24 -2.45
N LEU A 28 9.92 20.16 -2.66
CA LEU A 28 9.98 21.15 -3.74
C LEU A 28 11.03 22.23 -3.50
N PHE A 29 11.18 22.68 -2.25
CA PHE A 29 12.02 23.82 -1.88
C PHE A 29 13.31 23.44 -1.15
N SER A 30 13.58 22.15 -0.91
CA SER A 30 14.91 21.74 -0.43
C SER A 30 15.95 22.14 -1.47
N PRO A 31 17.08 22.75 -1.07
CA PRO A 31 18.19 22.96 -1.99
C PRO A 31 18.50 21.62 -2.64
N GLN A 32 18.40 21.59 -3.97
CA GLN A 32 18.63 20.40 -4.77
C GLN A 32 20.13 20.12 -4.68
N LEU A 33 20.54 19.25 -3.75
CA LEU A 33 21.78 18.50 -3.93
C LEU A 33 21.63 17.82 -5.27
N ASN A 34 22.49 18.15 -6.24
CA ASN A 34 22.48 17.59 -7.59
C ASN A 34 22.69 16.08 -7.49
N PRO A 35 21.64 15.24 -7.41
CA PRO A 35 21.82 13.84 -7.17
C PRO A 35 22.22 13.17 -8.48
N VAL A 36 22.93 12.05 -8.40
CA VAL A 36 23.34 11.29 -9.57
C VAL A 36 22.10 10.80 -10.33
N TYR A 37 21.12 10.35 -9.56
CA TYR A 37 19.76 10.05 -9.99
C TYR A 37 18.80 10.37 -8.84
N GLY A 38 17.58 10.77 -9.16
CA GLY A 38 16.58 11.04 -8.13
C GLY A 38 15.19 11.10 -8.71
N PRO A 39 14.15 11.04 -7.85
CA PRO A 39 12.79 11.21 -8.31
C PRO A 39 12.55 12.63 -8.80
N ASN A 40 11.70 12.80 -9.81
CA ASN A 40 11.22 14.13 -10.19
C ASN A 40 10.53 14.80 -8.98
N PRO A 41 10.99 15.99 -8.53
CA PRO A 41 10.53 16.58 -7.28
C PRO A 41 9.03 16.91 -7.28
N THR A 42 8.49 17.33 -8.43
CA THR A 42 7.07 17.67 -8.57
C THR A 42 6.19 16.45 -8.52
N LEU A 43 6.53 15.39 -9.27
CA LEU A 43 5.77 14.15 -9.24
C LEU A 43 5.91 13.45 -7.87
N PHE A 44 7.07 13.53 -7.24
CA PHE A 44 7.26 12.99 -5.90
C PHE A 44 6.37 13.71 -4.87
N ALA A 45 6.37 15.05 -4.87
CA ALA A 45 5.48 15.82 -4.01
C ALA A 45 4.00 15.49 -4.28
N LEU A 46 3.60 15.32 -5.53
CA LEU A 46 2.24 14.92 -5.91
C LEU A 46 1.88 13.54 -5.34
N LEU A 47 2.77 12.55 -5.45
CA LEU A 47 2.56 11.21 -4.90
C LEU A 47 2.43 11.23 -3.37
N VAL A 48 3.26 12.01 -2.69
CA VAL A 48 3.18 12.19 -1.22
C VAL A 48 1.83 12.83 -0.84
N LEU A 49 1.42 13.89 -1.54
CA LEU A 49 0.12 14.53 -1.29
C LEU A 49 -1.05 13.58 -1.55
N ALA A 50 -1.02 12.82 -2.65
CA ALA A 50 -2.03 11.82 -2.96
C ALA A 50 -2.12 10.75 -1.86
N GLN A 51 -0.97 10.32 -1.33
CA GLN A 51 -0.91 9.36 -0.24
C GLN A 51 -1.48 9.93 1.07
N SER A 52 -1.15 11.18 1.42
CA SER A 52 -1.74 11.84 2.60
C SER A 52 -3.26 11.99 2.46
N MET A 53 -3.77 12.31 1.27
CA MET A 53 -5.22 12.34 1.02
C MET A 53 -5.86 10.97 1.19
N LEU A 54 -5.20 9.89 0.73
CA LEU A 54 -5.67 8.53 0.95
C LEU A 54 -5.68 8.15 2.43
N GLN A 55 -4.67 8.55 3.21
CA GLN A 55 -4.61 8.35 4.66
C GLN A 55 -5.76 9.07 5.38
N VAL A 56 -6.02 10.33 5.04
CA VAL A 56 -7.13 11.11 5.61
C VAL A 56 -8.46 10.49 5.25
N PHE A 57 -8.65 10.08 3.99
CA PHE A 57 -9.87 9.40 3.56
C PHE A 57 -10.11 8.09 4.32
N TRP A 58 -9.04 7.31 4.55
CA TRP A 58 -9.10 6.07 5.32
C TRP A 58 -9.48 6.33 6.79
N LEU A 59 -8.80 7.26 7.47
CA LEU A 59 -9.09 7.64 8.86
C LEU A 59 -10.52 8.19 9.00
N TRP A 60 -10.96 9.03 8.05
CA TRP A 60 -12.31 9.57 8.01
C TRP A 60 -13.37 8.46 7.95
N LYS A 61 -13.15 7.42 7.14
CA LYS A 61 -14.07 6.28 7.04
C LYS A 61 -14.12 5.46 8.33
N ILE A 62 -12.99 5.27 9.01
CA ILE A 62 -12.95 4.61 10.32
C ILE A 62 -13.75 5.43 11.33
N TYR A 63 -13.52 6.74 11.39
CA TYR A 63 -14.23 7.64 12.29
C TYR A 63 -15.76 7.62 12.07
N LEU A 64 -16.22 7.67 10.82
CA LEU A 64 -17.65 7.58 10.50
C LEU A 64 -18.25 6.24 10.93
N ARG A 65 -17.52 5.14 10.73
CA ARG A 65 -17.97 3.80 11.14
C ARG A 65 -18.08 3.68 12.66
N GLU A 66 -17.08 4.14 13.40
CA GLU A 66 -17.11 4.14 14.86
C GLU A 66 -18.25 5.00 15.41
N SER A 67 -18.51 6.15 14.78
CA SER A 67 -19.59 7.04 15.17
C SER A 67 -20.97 6.41 14.94
N ALA A 68 -21.16 5.69 13.82
CA ALA A 68 -22.39 4.97 13.54
C ALA A 68 -22.64 3.83 14.54
N LEU A 69 -21.60 3.05 14.86
CA LEU A 69 -21.68 1.96 15.84
C LEU A 69 -21.96 2.46 17.24
N ALA A 70 -21.40 3.61 17.62
CA ALA A 70 -21.66 4.22 18.92
C ALA A 70 -23.13 4.61 19.09
N GLY A 71 -23.79 5.09 18.02
CA GLY A 71 -25.22 5.37 18.04
C GLY A 71 -26.10 4.10 18.05
N GLU A 72 -25.69 3.05 17.34
CA GLU A 72 -26.46 1.79 17.31
C GLU A 72 -26.33 1.00 18.63
N ALA A 73 -25.16 1.05 19.27
CA ALA A 73 -24.90 0.38 20.54
C ALA A 73 -25.75 0.91 21.71
N GLU A 74 -26.26 2.15 21.63
CA GLU A 74 -27.18 2.70 22.63
C GLU A 74 -28.54 1.98 22.64
N HIS A 75 -28.90 1.31 21.54
CA HIS A 75 -30.21 0.67 21.37
C HIS A 75 -30.16 -0.87 21.26
N LEU A 76 -28.98 -1.47 21.17
CA LEU A 76 -28.81 -2.92 21.01
C LEU A 76 -28.59 -3.63 22.36
N PRO A 77 -29.18 -4.83 22.55
CA PRO A 77 -28.89 -5.66 23.72
C PRO A 77 -27.41 -6.10 23.74
N GLU A 78 -26.80 -6.12 24.92
CA GLU A 78 -25.35 -6.35 25.14
C GLU A 78 -24.79 -7.59 24.40
N ALA A 79 -25.59 -8.66 24.26
CA ALA A 79 -25.18 -9.89 23.58
C ALA A 79 -24.81 -9.71 22.09
N LYS A 80 -25.45 -8.76 21.37
CA LYS A 80 -25.11 -8.49 19.95
C LYS A 80 -23.84 -7.65 19.80
N VAL A 81 -23.48 -6.88 20.83
CA VAL A 81 -22.30 -6.02 20.81
C VAL A 81 -21.02 -6.87 20.80
N GLU A 82 -21.01 -7.97 21.55
CA GLU A 82 -19.85 -8.87 21.63
C GLU A 82 -19.62 -9.65 20.32
N GLU A 83 -20.68 -10.06 19.62
CA GLU A 83 -20.59 -10.72 18.31
C GLU A 83 -20.01 -9.78 17.23
N VAL A 84 -20.45 -8.51 17.22
CA VAL A 84 -19.90 -7.50 16.31
C VAL A 84 -18.42 -7.24 16.60
N ASN A 85 -18.04 -7.19 17.88
CA ASN A 85 -16.66 -6.95 18.31
C ASN A 85 -15.74 -8.15 17.97
N ASN A 86 -16.26 -9.37 18.07
CA ASN A 86 -15.54 -10.61 17.75
C ASN A 86 -15.49 -10.96 16.26
N SER A 87 -16.16 -10.19 15.39
CA SER A 87 -16.21 -10.46 13.94
C SER A 87 -14.85 -10.37 13.20
N GLY A 88 -13.72 -10.15 13.90
CA GLY A 88 -12.35 -10.15 13.36
C GLY A 88 -12.04 -8.96 12.42
N ARG A 89 -13.08 -8.31 11.88
CA ARG A 89 -13.01 -7.22 10.91
C ARG A 89 -12.40 -5.94 11.48
N TYR A 90 -12.61 -5.65 12.77
CA TYR A 90 -12.06 -4.48 13.45
C TYR A 90 -10.55 -4.56 13.71
N ASN A 91 -10.00 -5.78 13.74
CA ASN A 91 -8.63 -5.97 14.20
C ASN A 91 -7.62 -5.43 13.18
N ALA A 92 -7.81 -5.64 11.88
CA ALA A 92 -6.81 -5.25 10.89
C ALA A 92 -6.62 -3.72 10.77
N GLU A 93 -7.71 -2.95 10.83
CA GLU A 93 -7.67 -1.47 10.78
C GLU A 93 -6.97 -0.89 12.02
N LEU A 94 -7.33 -1.39 13.21
CA LEU A 94 -6.73 -0.96 14.48
C LEU A 94 -5.27 -1.40 14.62
N LEU A 95 -4.93 -2.60 14.13
CA LEU A 95 -3.55 -3.11 14.14
C LEU A 95 -2.63 -2.35 13.18
N PHE A 96 -3.17 -1.74 12.12
CA PHE A 96 -2.38 -0.91 11.19
C PHE A 96 -2.12 0.50 11.73
N SER A 97 -2.98 1.03 12.59
CA SER A 97 -2.84 2.37 13.18
C SER A 97 -1.46 2.65 13.83
N PRO A 98 -0.86 1.77 14.67
CA PRO A 98 0.46 2.04 15.24
C PRO A 98 1.56 2.15 14.19
N ILE A 99 1.43 1.44 13.06
CA ILE A 99 2.41 1.50 11.96
C ILE A 99 2.40 2.89 11.32
N LEU A 100 1.22 3.50 11.16
CA LEU A 100 1.11 4.89 10.67
C LEU A 100 1.75 5.90 11.63
N VAL A 101 1.60 5.71 12.95
CA VAL A 101 2.25 6.58 13.94
C VAL A 101 3.77 6.48 13.83
N ILE A 102 4.29 5.26 13.70
CA ILE A 102 5.73 5.00 13.51
C ILE A 102 6.22 5.62 12.19
N GLU A 103 5.43 5.53 11.11
CA GLU A 103 5.72 6.16 9.82
C GLU A 103 5.94 7.67 9.99
N TYR A 104 5.03 8.39 10.66
CA TYR A 104 5.20 9.83 10.89
C TYR A 104 6.45 10.16 11.70
N ILE A 105 6.74 9.38 12.75
CA ILE A 105 7.96 9.57 13.56
C ILE A 105 9.21 9.39 12.69
N CYS A 106 9.25 8.33 11.87
CA CYS A 106 10.35 8.05 10.96
C CYS A 106 10.51 9.17 9.93
N LEU A 107 9.41 9.66 9.35
CA LEU A 107 9.42 10.73 8.37
C LEU A 107 9.92 12.06 8.95
N ILE A 108 9.53 12.41 10.18
CA ILE A 108 10.04 13.60 10.89
C ILE A 108 11.54 13.45 11.16
N ALA A 109 11.97 12.29 11.67
CA ALA A 109 13.37 12.00 11.96
C ALA A 109 14.24 12.01 10.68
N TRP A 110 13.71 11.46 9.58
CA TRP A 110 14.31 11.50 8.26
C TRP A 110 14.50 12.94 7.80
N HIS A 111 13.45 13.76 7.88
CA HIS A 111 13.51 15.15 7.44
C HIS A 111 14.52 15.97 8.27
N PHE A 112 14.53 15.78 9.59
CA PHE A 112 15.51 16.41 10.47
C PHE A 112 16.95 16.02 10.09
N SER A 113 17.19 14.73 9.83
CA SER A 113 18.51 14.22 9.41
C SER A 113 18.91 14.75 8.03
N TRP A 114 17.96 14.86 7.10
CA TRP A 114 18.16 15.40 5.76
C TRP A 114 18.61 16.86 5.80
N ARG A 115 17.98 17.68 6.64
CA ARG A 115 18.37 19.09 6.85
C ARG A 115 19.76 19.26 7.45
N LYS A 116 20.28 18.22 8.12
CA LYS A 116 21.64 18.18 8.67
C LYS A 116 22.63 17.50 7.73
N GLU A 117 22.22 17.16 6.50
CA GLU A 117 23.03 16.47 5.49
C GLU A 117 23.62 15.13 5.98
N ASN A 118 22.99 14.52 7.00
CA ASN A 118 23.40 13.21 7.52
C ASN A 118 22.69 12.10 6.75
N PHE A 119 23.12 11.85 5.50
CA PHE A 119 22.42 10.91 4.61
C PHE A 119 22.45 9.46 5.09
N ILE A 120 23.51 9.03 5.78
CA ILE A 120 23.57 7.70 6.41
C ILE A 120 22.45 7.50 7.44
N ARG A 121 22.14 8.53 8.23
CA ARG A 121 21.00 8.46 9.18
C ARG A 121 19.68 8.40 8.43
N CYS A 122 19.55 9.17 7.34
CA CYS A 122 18.37 9.12 6.49
C CYS A 122 18.15 7.73 5.91
N GLU A 123 19.23 7.06 5.47
CA GLU A 123 19.18 5.71 4.93
C GLU A 123 18.68 4.71 5.98
N ILE A 124 19.28 4.69 7.17
CA ILE A 124 18.87 3.78 8.25
C ILE A 124 17.39 4.00 8.61
N ILE A 125 16.96 5.25 8.74
CA ILE A 125 15.57 5.59 9.06
C ILE A 125 14.62 5.16 7.93
N SER A 126 14.98 5.39 6.67
CA SER A 126 14.19 4.97 5.51
C SER A 126 14.11 3.44 5.37
N MET A 127 15.21 2.73 5.64
CA MET A 127 15.24 1.27 5.66
C MET A 127 14.32 0.72 6.74
N PHE A 128 14.39 1.26 7.96
CA PHE A 128 13.51 0.87 9.06
C PHE A 128 12.03 1.13 8.72
N ASN A 129 11.71 2.32 8.18
CA ASN A 129 10.36 2.66 7.75
C ASN A 129 9.84 1.69 6.66
N THR A 130 10.67 1.39 5.67
CA THR A 130 10.33 0.47 4.58
C THR A 130 10.11 -0.95 5.11
N ALA A 131 10.95 -1.41 6.04
CA ALA A 131 10.82 -2.72 6.68
C ALA A 131 9.50 -2.83 7.47
N MET A 132 9.10 -1.79 8.21
CA MET A 132 7.82 -1.75 8.92
C MET A 132 6.62 -1.83 7.97
N HIS A 133 6.66 -1.14 6.84
CA HIS A 133 5.60 -1.21 5.83
C HIS A 133 5.55 -2.56 5.12
N LEU A 134 6.70 -3.15 4.78
CA LEU A 134 6.74 -4.51 4.24
C LEU A 134 6.21 -5.53 5.25
N PHE A 135 6.59 -5.40 6.53
CA PHE A 135 6.03 -6.21 7.60
C PHE A 135 4.49 -6.06 7.66
N ALA A 136 3.97 -4.84 7.57
CA ALA A 136 2.52 -4.62 7.51
C ALA A 136 1.87 -5.34 6.31
N VAL A 137 2.46 -5.22 5.12
CA VAL A 137 1.91 -5.82 3.90
C VAL A 137 1.89 -7.34 3.98
N TYR A 138 2.96 -7.99 4.41
CA TYR A 138 3.05 -9.46 4.41
C TYR A 138 2.47 -10.12 5.66
N TRP A 139 2.62 -9.50 6.83
CA TRP A 139 2.23 -10.13 8.09
C TRP A 139 0.79 -9.77 8.49
N LEU A 140 0.39 -8.51 8.32
CA LEU A 140 -0.93 -8.05 8.77
C LEU A 140 -2.05 -8.37 7.78
N PHE A 141 -1.71 -8.49 6.49
CA PHE A 141 -2.66 -8.78 5.42
C PHE A 141 -2.29 -10.08 4.69
N PRO A 142 -2.48 -11.25 5.33
CA PRO A 142 -2.19 -12.53 4.69
C PRO A 142 -2.97 -12.66 3.37
N GLN A 143 -2.30 -13.22 2.36
CA GLN A 143 -2.79 -13.30 0.98
C GLN A 143 -3.93 -14.33 0.79
N THR A 144 -4.31 -15.05 1.85
CA THR A 144 -5.11 -16.27 1.79
C THR A 144 -6.63 -16.07 1.93
N CYS A 145 -7.14 -14.85 1.90
CA CYS A 145 -8.59 -14.65 2.00
C CYS A 145 -9.26 -14.80 0.63
N ASP A 146 -10.10 -15.83 0.49
CA ASP A 146 -11.06 -15.96 -0.60
C ASP A 146 -11.75 -14.62 -0.87
N SER A 147 -11.70 -14.16 -2.12
CA SER A 147 -12.14 -12.82 -2.52
C SER A 147 -13.61 -12.54 -2.19
N ALA A 148 -14.42 -13.59 -1.99
CA ALA A 148 -15.84 -13.50 -1.71
C ALA A 148 -16.18 -12.89 -0.33
N MET A 149 -15.26 -12.90 0.64
CA MET A 149 -15.54 -12.44 2.01
C MET A 149 -14.71 -11.23 2.48
N VAL A 150 -13.92 -10.61 1.60
CA VAL A 150 -13.10 -9.46 1.97
C VAL A 150 -14.00 -8.27 2.28
N SER A 151 -14.05 -7.87 3.55
CA SER A 151 -14.72 -6.64 3.98
C SER A 151 -14.11 -5.43 3.27
N GLU A 152 -14.95 -4.51 2.80
CA GLU A 152 -14.49 -3.27 2.15
C GLU A 152 -13.47 -2.49 2.98
N GLY A 153 -13.59 -2.55 4.32
CA GLY A 153 -12.65 -1.90 5.24
C GLY A 153 -11.23 -2.45 5.08
N THR A 154 -11.10 -3.78 5.08
CA THR A 154 -9.82 -4.47 4.91
C THR A 154 -9.20 -4.16 3.55
N ALA A 155 -10.00 -4.10 2.48
CA ALA A 155 -9.52 -3.75 1.14
C ALA A 155 -8.89 -2.34 1.10
N ARG A 156 -9.51 -1.35 1.76
CA ARG A 156 -8.96 0.01 1.85
C ARG A 156 -7.65 0.06 2.64
N THR A 157 -7.56 -0.67 3.76
CA THR A 157 -6.32 -0.73 4.55
C THR A 157 -5.19 -1.41 3.78
N ARG A 158 -5.48 -2.45 3.00
CA ARG A 158 -4.50 -3.08 2.09
C ARG A 158 -4.02 -2.12 1.00
N LEU A 159 -4.94 -1.38 0.39
CA LEU A 159 -4.60 -0.36 -0.61
C LEU A 159 -3.64 0.66 0.00
N LEU A 160 -4.00 1.20 1.17
CA LEU A 160 -3.21 2.20 1.88
C LEU A 160 -1.83 1.67 2.30
N SER A 161 -1.76 0.46 2.84
CA SER A 161 -0.49 -0.12 3.29
C SER A 161 0.48 -0.35 2.13
N ARG A 162 -0.02 -0.80 0.98
CA ARG A 162 0.79 -1.00 -0.23
C ARG A 162 1.24 0.32 -0.87
N THR A 163 0.37 1.32 -0.93
CA THR A 163 0.76 2.64 -1.45
C THR A 163 1.78 3.31 -0.52
N SER A 164 1.61 3.20 0.81
CA SER A 164 2.61 3.67 1.80
C SER A 164 3.95 2.95 1.62
N THR A 165 3.92 1.64 1.37
CA THR A 165 5.14 0.86 1.08
C THR A 165 5.84 1.41 -0.17
N GLY A 166 5.09 1.70 -1.23
CA GLY A 166 5.62 2.34 -2.43
C GLY A 166 6.29 3.68 -2.14
N ILE A 167 5.63 4.57 -1.39
CA ILE A 167 6.21 5.86 -1.00
C ILE A 167 7.47 5.69 -0.14
N ALA A 168 7.48 4.75 0.81
CA ALA A 168 8.65 4.45 1.63
C ALA A 168 9.86 4.02 0.77
N PHE A 169 9.65 3.18 -0.24
CA PHE A 169 10.69 2.85 -1.23
C PHE A 169 11.20 4.07 -1.98
N LEU A 170 10.33 4.99 -2.36
CA LEU A 170 10.72 6.21 -3.07
C LEU A 170 11.60 7.12 -2.19
N TYR A 171 11.31 7.22 -0.89
CA TYR A 171 12.17 7.90 0.08
C TYR A 171 13.54 7.24 0.22
N LEU A 172 13.58 5.90 0.36
CA LEU A 172 14.84 5.15 0.42
C LEU A 172 15.68 5.41 -0.84
N TRP A 173 15.05 5.36 -2.01
CA TRP A 173 15.73 5.57 -3.29
C TRP A 173 16.25 7.01 -3.47
N LYS A 174 15.51 8.01 -2.97
CA LYS A 174 15.97 9.40 -2.95
C LYS A 174 17.25 9.56 -2.13
N VAL A 175 17.37 8.85 -1.00
CA VAL A 175 18.59 8.90 -0.17
C VAL A 175 19.75 8.23 -0.88
N TRP A 176 19.53 7.05 -1.46
CA TRP A 176 20.56 6.35 -2.23
C TRP A 176 21.09 7.16 -3.41
N GLY A 177 20.23 7.86 -4.13
CA GLY A 177 20.65 8.74 -5.23
C GLY A 177 21.52 9.94 -4.82
N VAL A 178 21.56 10.29 -3.53
CA VAL A 178 22.44 11.31 -2.96
C VAL A 178 23.71 10.70 -2.37
N ILE A 179 23.62 9.50 -1.77
CA ILE A 179 24.78 8.79 -1.20
C ILE A 179 25.68 8.25 -2.32
N ASP A 180 25.10 7.74 -3.39
CA ASP A 180 25.84 7.24 -4.53
C ASP A 180 26.65 8.38 -5.14
N GLU A 181 27.97 8.23 -5.10
CA GLU A 181 28.89 9.12 -5.80
C GLU A 181 28.67 9.01 -7.32
N ALA A 182 29.07 10.03 -8.08
CA ALA A 182 28.81 10.17 -9.53
C ALA A 182 29.56 9.17 -10.44
N ILE A 183 29.64 7.91 -10.02
CA ILE A 183 30.22 6.79 -10.73
C ILE A 183 29.09 6.06 -11.47
N ALA A 184 29.34 5.69 -12.72
CA ALA A 184 28.38 4.90 -13.49
C ALA A 184 28.03 3.60 -12.73
N PRO A 185 26.74 3.24 -12.60
CA PRO A 185 26.35 2.11 -11.77
C PRO A 185 26.95 0.82 -12.30
N ALA A 186 27.52 0.00 -11.41
CA ALA A 186 28.02 -1.31 -11.77
C ALA A 186 26.88 -2.20 -12.28
N ILE A 187 27.19 -3.14 -13.17
CA ILE A 187 26.18 -4.08 -13.71
C ILE A 187 25.51 -4.85 -12.56
N SER A 188 26.27 -5.21 -11.52
CA SER A 188 25.75 -5.85 -10.31
C SER A 188 24.70 -5.00 -9.59
N GLN A 189 24.93 -3.70 -9.40
CA GLN A 189 23.98 -2.79 -8.75
C GLN A 189 22.68 -2.66 -9.55
N ARG A 190 22.78 -2.57 -10.89
CA ARG A 190 21.61 -2.52 -11.79
C ARG A 190 20.79 -3.81 -11.69
N LEU A 191 21.45 -4.95 -11.71
CA LEU A 191 20.80 -6.26 -11.59
C LEU A 191 20.15 -6.43 -10.22
N GLN A 192 20.85 -6.09 -9.13
CA GLN A 192 20.31 -6.17 -7.78
C GLN A 192 19.07 -5.28 -7.62
N THR A 193 19.11 -4.06 -8.15
CA THR A 193 17.95 -3.16 -8.17
C THR A 193 16.78 -3.80 -8.91
N GLY A 194 17.02 -4.30 -10.14
CA GLY A 194 15.98 -4.97 -10.92
C GLY A 194 15.37 -6.16 -10.21
N ILE A 195 16.20 -7.01 -9.59
CA ILE A 195 15.77 -8.18 -8.82
C ILE A 195 14.87 -7.76 -7.65
N VAL A 196 15.26 -6.75 -6.87
CA VAL A 196 14.44 -6.27 -5.73
C VAL A 196 13.07 -5.79 -6.21
N PHE A 197 13.02 -4.96 -7.24
CA PHE A 197 11.76 -4.45 -7.79
C PHE A 197 10.85 -5.56 -8.36
N ILE A 198 11.42 -6.53 -9.07
CA ILE A 198 10.69 -7.67 -9.62
C ILE A 198 10.18 -8.59 -8.50
N LEU A 199 11.02 -8.91 -7.52
CA LEU A 199 10.62 -9.75 -6.38
C LEU A 199 9.51 -9.09 -5.57
N LEU A 200 9.60 -7.80 -5.29
CA LEU A 200 8.53 -7.07 -4.61
C LEU A 200 7.23 -7.06 -5.42
N THR A 201 7.32 -6.90 -6.73
CA THR A 201 6.15 -6.99 -7.63
C THR A 201 5.50 -8.37 -7.56
N ILE A 202 6.28 -9.46 -7.72
CA ILE A 202 5.78 -10.84 -7.68
C ILE A 202 5.19 -11.17 -6.30
N SER A 203 5.85 -10.72 -5.24
CA SER A 203 5.40 -10.97 -3.87
C SER A 203 4.14 -10.19 -3.47
N SER A 204 3.67 -9.24 -4.29
CA SER A 204 2.48 -8.42 -4.00
C SER A 204 1.19 -9.25 -3.88
N GLY A 205 1.20 -10.49 -4.38
CA GLY A 205 0.06 -11.38 -4.40
C GLY A 205 -0.90 -11.09 -5.56
N PRO A 206 -2.14 -11.59 -5.52
CA PRO A 206 -3.10 -11.51 -6.64
C PRO A 206 -3.58 -10.08 -6.96
N GLU A 207 -3.30 -9.13 -6.07
CA GLU A 207 -3.68 -7.74 -6.23
C GLU A 207 -2.45 -6.92 -6.68
N PRO A 208 -2.39 -6.44 -7.94
CA PRO A 208 -1.19 -5.84 -8.54
C PRO A 208 -0.83 -4.44 -8.01
N THR A 209 -1.53 -3.96 -6.96
CA THR A 209 -1.42 -2.61 -6.42
C THR A 209 0.00 -2.20 -6.06
N LEU A 210 0.74 -3.04 -5.32
CA LEU A 210 2.11 -2.71 -4.91
C LEU A 210 3.04 -2.69 -6.13
N GLY A 211 2.91 -3.63 -7.05
CA GLY A 211 3.60 -3.59 -8.36
C GLY A 211 3.31 -2.30 -9.13
N LEU A 212 2.05 -1.86 -9.17
CA LEU A 212 1.66 -0.61 -9.83
C LEU A 212 2.28 0.61 -9.13
N CYS A 213 2.31 0.65 -7.80
CA CYS A 213 3.01 1.70 -7.05
C CYS A 213 4.51 1.74 -7.35
N LEU A 214 5.17 0.57 -7.44
CA LEU A 214 6.58 0.48 -7.81
C LEU A 214 6.83 0.92 -9.26
N LEU A 215 5.91 0.61 -10.17
CA LEU A 215 5.95 1.10 -11.54
C LEU A 215 5.84 2.63 -11.60
N CYS A 216 4.90 3.22 -10.85
CA CYS A 216 4.78 4.67 -10.70
C CYS A 216 6.07 5.29 -10.15
N ASN A 217 6.69 4.68 -9.13
CA ASN A 217 7.96 5.13 -8.59
C ASN A 217 9.05 5.15 -9.67
N LEU A 218 9.17 4.09 -10.48
CA LEU A 218 10.14 4.03 -11.58
C LEU A 218 9.88 5.11 -12.63
N ILE A 219 8.62 5.40 -12.96
CA ILE A 219 8.27 6.51 -13.87
C ILE A 219 8.73 7.85 -13.27
N VAL A 220 8.50 8.08 -11.98
CA VAL A 220 8.98 9.28 -11.29
C VAL A 220 10.51 9.37 -11.29
N MET A 221 11.22 8.25 -11.18
CA MET A 221 12.67 8.19 -11.30
C MET A 221 13.17 8.47 -12.73
N ILE A 222 12.50 7.94 -13.75
CA ILE A 222 12.85 8.15 -15.18
C ILE A 222 12.73 9.63 -15.56
N LEU A 223 11.71 10.31 -15.04
CA LEU A 223 11.42 11.73 -15.29
C LEU A 223 12.20 12.69 -14.37
N GLY A 224 12.94 12.15 -13.40
CA GLY A 224 13.72 12.94 -12.46
C GLY A 224 15.07 13.40 -13.01
N PRO A 225 15.80 14.21 -12.23
CA PRO A 225 17.17 14.59 -12.55
C PRO A 225 18.02 13.31 -12.57
N CYS A 226 18.70 13.09 -13.70
CA CYS A 226 19.55 11.93 -13.91
C CYS A 226 20.78 12.41 -14.66
N GLN A 227 21.89 12.52 -13.94
CA GLN A 227 23.17 12.96 -14.49
C GLN A 227 23.81 11.85 -15.34
N ILE A 228 23.57 10.60 -14.95
CA ILE A 228 24.15 9.41 -15.57
C ILE A 228 23.08 8.69 -16.42
N PRO A 229 23.16 8.71 -17.76
CA PRO A 229 22.11 8.17 -18.63
C PRO A 229 21.88 6.65 -18.47
N GLU A 230 22.85 5.92 -17.94
CA GLU A 230 22.78 4.49 -17.64
C GLU A 230 21.70 4.16 -16.61
N TRP A 231 21.52 5.01 -15.59
CA TRP A 231 20.46 4.84 -14.59
C TRP A 231 19.08 4.96 -15.23
N ARG A 232 18.88 5.97 -16.09
CA ARG A 232 17.63 6.14 -16.86
C ARG A 232 17.31 4.91 -17.71
N LYS A 233 18.28 4.39 -18.47
CA LYS A 233 18.11 3.16 -19.26
C LYS A 233 17.74 1.96 -18.37
N THR A 234 18.38 1.86 -17.20
CA THR A 234 18.11 0.81 -16.21
C THR A 234 16.68 0.90 -15.70
N PHE A 235 16.21 2.08 -15.30
CA PHE A 235 14.84 2.26 -14.82
C PHE A 235 13.80 1.98 -15.90
N ILE A 236 14.05 2.34 -17.16
CA ILE A 236 13.17 1.99 -18.29
C ILE A 236 13.07 0.46 -18.44
N CYS A 237 14.20 -0.24 -18.40
CA CYS A 237 14.25 -1.69 -18.49
C CYS A 237 13.47 -2.37 -17.35
N ILE A 238 13.71 -1.95 -16.10
CA ILE A 238 13.00 -2.48 -14.93
C ILE A 238 11.50 -2.17 -15.00
N SER A 239 11.14 -0.94 -15.39
CA SER A 239 9.73 -0.51 -15.56
C SER A 239 9.00 -1.39 -16.58
N THR A 240 9.66 -1.69 -17.70
CA THR A 240 9.14 -2.58 -18.74
C THR A 240 8.96 -4.00 -18.20
N ALA A 241 9.93 -4.52 -17.47
CA ALA A 241 9.86 -5.85 -16.87
C ALA A 241 8.70 -5.94 -15.85
N ILE A 242 8.53 -4.95 -14.96
CA ILE A 242 7.42 -4.91 -14.01
C ILE A 242 6.08 -4.83 -14.73
N ALA A 243 5.95 -4.00 -15.76
CA ALA A 243 4.71 -3.89 -16.53
C ALA A 243 4.32 -5.23 -17.17
N VAL A 244 5.29 -5.97 -17.73
CA VAL A 244 5.06 -7.32 -18.25
C VAL A 244 4.61 -8.28 -17.16
N VAL A 245 5.25 -8.26 -15.99
CA VAL A 245 4.86 -9.11 -14.85
C VAL A 245 3.43 -8.82 -14.40
N ILE A 246 3.04 -7.54 -14.27
CA ILE A 246 1.68 -7.13 -13.89
C ILE A 246 0.65 -7.60 -14.92
N VAL A 247 0.95 -7.45 -16.22
CA VAL A 247 0.06 -7.88 -17.30
C VAL A 247 -0.12 -9.40 -17.29
N LEU A 248 0.98 -10.14 -17.13
CA LEU A 248 0.93 -11.61 -17.05
C LEU A 248 0.13 -12.09 -15.84
N ASP A 249 0.36 -11.50 -14.67
CA ASP A 249 -0.38 -11.84 -13.45
C ASP A 249 -1.88 -11.55 -13.60
N TYR A 250 -2.24 -10.40 -14.20
CA TYR A 250 -3.64 -10.07 -14.51
C TYR A 250 -4.30 -11.11 -15.42
N PHE A 251 -3.62 -11.52 -16.51
CA PHE A 251 -4.15 -12.54 -17.42
C PHE A 251 -4.27 -13.92 -16.76
N MET A 252 -3.30 -14.31 -15.93
CA MET A 252 -3.32 -15.59 -15.23
C MET A 252 -4.44 -15.64 -14.17
N ASN A 253 -4.60 -14.56 -13.41
CA ASN A 253 -5.64 -14.46 -12.38
C ASN A 253 -7.05 -14.39 -13.00
N GLY A 254 -7.21 -13.68 -14.13
CA GLY A 254 -8.47 -13.65 -14.86
C GLY A 254 -8.92 -15.03 -15.36
N ARG A 255 -7.98 -15.86 -15.84
CA ARG A 255 -8.30 -17.25 -16.24
C ARG A 255 -8.75 -18.12 -15.07
N ARG A 256 -8.12 -17.98 -13.89
CA ARG A 256 -8.50 -18.74 -12.68
C ARG A 256 -9.91 -18.38 -12.22
N GLN A 257 -10.27 -17.10 -12.23
CA GLN A 257 -11.61 -16.64 -11.85
C GLN A 257 -12.67 -17.16 -12.82
N GLY A 258 -12.38 -17.17 -14.13
CA GLY A 258 -13.30 -17.71 -15.13
C GLY A 258 -13.59 -19.20 -14.95
N VAL A 259 -12.59 -20.00 -14.54
CA VAL A 259 -12.78 -21.44 -14.27
C VAL A 259 -13.67 -21.67 -13.04
N MET A 260 -13.46 -20.93 -11.95
CA MET A 260 -14.28 -21.09 -10.74
C MET A 260 -15.74 -20.66 -10.94
N LEU A 261 -15.98 -19.64 -11.77
CA LEU A 261 -17.34 -19.24 -12.14
C LEU A 261 -18.03 -20.26 -13.04
N GLY A 262 -17.27 -21.02 -13.83
CA GLY A 262 -17.80 -22.13 -14.63
C GLY A 262 -18.27 -23.30 -13.76
N GLU A 263 -17.42 -23.76 -12.84
CA GLU A 263 -17.74 -24.90 -11.95
C GLU A 263 -18.95 -24.61 -11.04
N SER A 264 -19.04 -23.41 -10.46
CA SER A 264 -20.19 -23.04 -9.61
C SER A 264 -21.51 -22.94 -10.39
N SER A 265 -21.44 -22.63 -11.70
CA SER A 265 -22.63 -22.64 -12.55
C SER A 265 -23.09 -24.04 -12.90
N GLU A 266 -22.19 -25.02 -13.04
CA GLU A 266 -22.57 -26.42 -13.33
C GLU A 266 -23.18 -27.08 -12.08
N GLU A 267 -22.59 -26.86 -10.90
CA GLU A 267 -23.06 -27.44 -9.64
C GLU A 267 -24.46 -26.93 -9.26
N SER A 268 -24.74 -25.64 -9.44
CA SER A 268 -26.06 -25.07 -9.18
C SER A 268 -27.15 -25.54 -10.16
N VAL A 269 -26.79 -25.87 -11.40
CA VAL A 269 -27.71 -26.46 -12.38
C VAL A 269 -28.00 -27.91 -12.03
N GLU A 270 -26.99 -28.68 -11.63
CA GLU A 270 -27.16 -30.08 -11.23
C GLU A 270 -28.00 -30.21 -9.94
N GLU A 271 -27.77 -29.34 -8.94
CA GLU A 271 -28.60 -29.28 -7.73
C GLU A 271 -30.05 -28.89 -8.03
N SER A 272 -30.27 -27.96 -8.96
CA SER A 272 -31.61 -27.58 -9.42
C SER A 272 -32.32 -28.74 -10.13
N HIS A 273 -31.61 -29.53 -10.93
CA HIS A 273 -32.16 -30.71 -11.61
C HIS A 273 -32.53 -31.83 -10.62
N ALA A 274 -31.68 -32.10 -9.63
CA ALA A 274 -31.94 -33.10 -8.60
C ALA A 274 -33.20 -32.76 -7.77
N LEU A 275 -33.43 -31.47 -7.46
CA LEU A 275 -34.61 -31.03 -6.74
C LEU A 275 -35.91 -31.12 -7.56
N VAL A 276 -35.84 -30.99 -8.88
CA VAL A 276 -37.01 -31.15 -9.76
C VAL A 276 -37.43 -32.62 -9.86
N GLU A 277 -36.49 -33.56 -9.91
CA GLU A 277 -36.79 -34.99 -10.01
C GLU A 277 -37.48 -35.53 -8.74
N PHE A 278 -37.19 -34.96 -7.56
CA PHE A 278 -37.83 -35.35 -6.30
C PHE A 278 -39.29 -34.86 -6.13
N ARG A 279 -39.79 -33.98 -7.02
CA ARG A 279 -41.11 -33.32 -6.88
C ARG A 279 -42.20 -33.90 -7.79
N VAL A 280 -42.04 -35.11 -8.30
CA VAL A 280 -43.12 -35.84 -9.01
C VAL A 280 -43.81 -36.80 -8.02
N PRO A 281 -44.90 -36.39 -7.34
CA PRO A 281 -45.68 -37.32 -6.53
C PRO A 281 -46.36 -38.34 -7.44
N ALA A 282 -46.11 -39.62 -7.15
CA ALA A 282 -46.86 -40.73 -7.74
C ALA A 282 -48.35 -40.55 -7.42
N THR A 283 -49.12 -40.13 -8.42
CA THR A 283 -50.58 -40.15 -8.36
C THR A 283 -51.00 -41.60 -8.63
N GLN A 284 -51.41 -42.29 -7.57
CA GLN A 284 -52.17 -43.54 -7.63
C GLN A 284 -53.66 -43.24 -7.51
#